data_AF-A0A316W983-F1
#
_entry.id   AF-A0A316W983-F1
#
_cell.length_a   1.000
_cell.length_b   1.000
_cell.length_c   1.000
_cell.angle_alpha   90.00
_cell.angle_beta   90.00
_cell.angle_gamma   90.00
#
_symmetry.space_group_name_H-M   'P 1'
#
loop_
_entity.id
_entity.type
_entity.pdbx_description
1 polymer ?
#
loop_
_entity_poly.entity_id
_entity_poly.type
_entity_poly.pdbx_seq_one_letter_code
_entity_poly.pdbx_strand_id
1 'polypeptide(L)'
;IIANRINEKGVAVKDNFISLKSQTISENMAKERGLLTSKDVKKINDITRQPIKNEIKQAHQFAISNSKTFDNYKDLMFSKGIIIKPTINKNNQLQGFRMVHQQSGLDFKASQIGKNFGVKNLVENQIKMPNLSPPLQQFAINVAKFLVRSISQGAGIG
;
A
#
# COMPACT_ATOMS: atom_id res chain seq x y z
N ILE A 1 -35.09 -9.01 -32.13
CA ILE A 1 -35.03 -10.46 -31.80
C ILE A 1 -33.77 -10.68 -30.96
N ILE A 2 -33.91 -11.12 -29.71
CA ILE A 2 -32.79 -11.61 -28.90
C ILE A 2 -32.86 -13.13 -28.97
N ALA A 3 -31.89 -13.77 -29.63
CA ALA A 3 -31.86 -15.22 -29.78
C ALA A 3 -30.55 -15.77 -29.20
N ASN A 4 -30.67 -16.69 -28.25
CA ASN A 4 -29.51 -17.44 -27.75
C ASN A 4 -29.03 -18.44 -28.81
N ARG A 5 -27.72 -18.68 -28.87
CA ARG A 5 -27.15 -19.71 -29.76
C ARG A 5 -27.72 -21.07 -29.37
N ILE A 6 -28.17 -21.86 -30.33
CA ILE A 6 -28.74 -23.20 -30.12
C ILE A 6 -27.64 -24.24 -30.41
N ASN A 7 -27.48 -25.24 -29.54
CA ASN A 7 -26.56 -26.35 -29.80
C ASN A 7 -27.19 -27.40 -30.73
N GLU A 8 -26.41 -28.38 -31.17
CA GLU A 8 -26.87 -29.46 -32.07
C GLU A 8 -28.04 -30.30 -31.51
N LYS A 9 -28.32 -30.18 -30.21
CA LYS A 9 -29.43 -30.87 -29.52
C LYS A 9 -30.66 -29.99 -29.35
N GLY A 10 -30.72 -28.81 -29.97
CA GLY A 10 -31.86 -27.90 -29.88
C GLY A 10 -31.94 -27.11 -28.56
N VAL A 11 -30.92 -27.18 -27.70
CA VAL A 11 -30.90 -26.51 -26.41
C VAL A 11 -30.20 -25.16 -26.52
N ALA A 12 -30.81 -24.12 -25.96
CA ALA A 12 -30.19 -22.79 -25.86
C ALA A 12 -28.91 -22.86 -25.02
N VAL A 13 -27.81 -22.42 -25.61
CA VAL A 13 -26.53 -22.28 -24.92
C VAL A 13 -26.70 -21.22 -23.84
N LYS A 14 -26.42 -21.61 -22.59
CA LYS A 14 -26.35 -20.68 -21.47
C LYS A 14 -25.22 -19.67 -21.75
N ASP A 15 -25.60 -18.43 -21.97
CA ASP A 15 -24.74 -17.28 -22.25
C ASP A 15 -24.18 -16.64 -20.96
N ASN A 16 -24.75 -17.02 -19.81
CA ASN A 16 -24.24 -16.67 -18.49
C ASN A 16 -22.72 -16.96 -18.39
N PHE A 17 -21.96 -15.91 -18.07
CA PHE A 17 -20.50 -15.94 -17.89
C PHE A 17 -19.66 -16.33 -19.13
N ILE A 18 -20.18 -16.21 -20.36
CA ILE A 18 -19.42 -16.57 -21.58
C ILE A 18 -18.12 -15.76 -21.75
N SER A 19 -18.12 -14.49 -21.33
CA SER A 19 -16.93 -13.64 -21.32
C SER A 19 -15.85 -14.17 -20.36
N LEU A 20 -16.25 -14.57 -19.15
CA LEU A 20 -15.34 -15.19 -18.17
C LEU A 20 -14.79 -16.52 -18.71
N LYS A 21 -15.64 -17.35 -19.33
CA LYS A 21 -15.22 -18.60 -19.96
C LYS A 21 -14.19 -18.37 -21.07
N SER A 22 -14.40 -17.37 -21.92
CA SER A 22 -13.46 -16.99 -22.98
C SER A 22 -12.11 -16.53 -22.42
N GLN A 23 -12.14 -15.71 -21.35
CA GLN A 23 -10.93 -15.27 -20.65
C GLN A 23 -10.15 -16.46 -20.07
N THR A 24 -10.83 -17.42 -19.44
CA THR A 24 -10.22 -18.63 -18.87
C THR A 24 -9.58 -19.51 -19.94
N ILE A 25 -10.27 -19.75 -21.06
CA ILE A 25 -9.72 -20.53 -22.18
C ILE A 25 -8.48 -19.84 -22.75
N SER A 26 -8.54 -18.52 -22.94
CA SER A 26 -7.40 -17.74 -23.44
C SER A 26 -6.20 -17.79 -22.48
N GLU A 27 -6.45 -17.69 -21.16
CA GLU A 27 -5.42 -17.84 -20.13
C GLU A 27 -4.80 -19.25 -20.14
N ASN A 28 -5.59 -20.30 -20.34
CA ASN A 28 -5.08 -21.67 -20.44
C ASN A 28 -4.25 -21.88 -21.71
N MET A 29 -4.73 -21.43 -22.88
CA MET A 29 -3.98 -21.52 -24.14
C MET A 29 -2.66 -20.75 -24.07
N ALA A 30 -2.63 -19.60 -23.40
CA ALA A 30 -1.39 -18.86 -23.17
C ALA A 30 -0.39 -19.69 -22.35
N LYS A 31 -0.84 -20.32 -21.25
CA LYS A 31 -0.01 -21.18 -20.40
C LYS A 31 0.51 -22.41 -21.14
N GLU A 32 -0.34 -23.09 -21.91
CA GLU A 32 0.05 -24.24 -22.74
C GLU A 32 1.14 -23.87 -23.78
N ARG A 33 1.12 -22.63 -24.27
CA ARG A 33 2.12 -22.09 -25.20
C ARG A 33 3.35 -21.49 -24.51
N GLY A 34 3.47 -21.64 -23.19
CA GLY A 34 4.59 -21.08 -22.41
C GLY A 34 4.58 -19.55 -22.27
N LEU A 35 3.44 -18.89 -22.53
CA LEU A 35 3.28 -17.44 -22.36
C LEU A 35 2.85 -17.12 -20.93
N LEU A 36 3.41 -16.03 -20.39
CA LEU A 36 3.04 -15.52 -19.07
C LEU A 36 1.84 -14.59 -19.17
N THR A 37 0.86 -14.78 -18.28
CA THR A 37 -0.27 -13.84 -18.16
C THR A 37 0.06 -12.68 -17.24
N SER A 38 -0.73 -11.61 -17.32
CA SER A 38 -0.60 -10.46 -16.39
C SER A 38 -0.73 -10.87 -14.93
N LYS A 39 -1.52 -11.91 -14.60
CA LYS A 39 -1.64 -12.44 -13.24
C LYS A 39 -0.34 -13.11 -12.80
N ASP A 40 0.29 -13.89 -13.69
CA ASP A 40 1.54 -14.59 -13.41
C ASP A 40 2.68 -13.59 -13.22
N VAL A 41 2.80 -12.60 -14.11
CA VAL A 41 3.79 -11.51 -13.99
C VAL A 41 3.61 -10.73 -12.69
N LYS A 42 2.36 -10.46 -12.29
CA LYS A 42 2.09 -9.82 -10.99
C LYS A 42 2.54 -10.70 -9.83
N LYS A 43 2.23 -12.00 -9.85
CA LYS A 43 2.63 -12.95 -8.80
C LYS A 43 4.15 -13.07 -8.70
N ILE A 44 4.86 -13.18 -9.82
CA ILE A 44 6.32 -13.20 -9.87
C ILE A 44 6.87 -11.91 -9.26
N ASN A 45 6.40 -10.75 -9.71
CA ASN A 45 6.82 -9.45 -9.17
C ASN A 45 6.57 -9.34 -7.66
N ASP A 46 5.41 -9.81 -7.18
CA ASP A 46 5.10 -9.78 -5.76
C ASP A 46 6.09 -10.66 -4.98
N ILE A 47 6.37 -11.88 -5.42
CA ILE A 47 7.34 -12.79 -4.79
C ILE A 47 8.75 -12.17 -4.81
N THR A 48 9.22 -11.69 -5.96
CA THR A 48 10.57 -11.10 -6.10
C THR A 48 10.74 -9.84 -5.25
N ARG A 49 9.67 -9.05 -5.07
CA ARG A 49 9.73 -7.79 -4.30
C ARG A 49 9.47 -7.97 -2.80
N GLN A 50 8.89 -9.09 -2.38
CA GLN A 50 8.62 -9.36 -0.96
C GLN A 50 9.83 -9.25 -0.03
N PRO A 51 11.02 -9.81 -0.34
CA PRO A 51 12.18 -9.68 0.55
C PRO A 51 12.54 -8.21 0.80
N ILE A 52 12.61 -7.42 -0.28
CA ILE A 52 12.88 -5.98 -0.22
C ILE A 52 11.81 -5.28 0.61
N LYS A 53 10.52 -5.58 0.39
CA LYS A 53 9.44 -5.01 1.21
C LYS A 53 9.63 -5.35 2.68
N ASN A 54 10.08 -6.54 3.04
CA ASN A 54 10.31 -6.93 4.42
C ASN A 54 11.48 -6.17 5.05
N GLU A 55 12.56 -5.92 4.31
CA GLU A 55 13.65 -5.04 4.75
C GLU A 55 13.14 -3.61 5.03
N ILE A 56 12.34 -3.05 4.11
CA ILE A 56 11.71 -1.74 4.32
C ILE A 56 10.87 -1.74 5.60
N LYS A 57 10.10 -2.81 5.85
CA LYS A 57 9.26 -2.92 7.05
C LYS A 57 10.08 -2.95 8.34
N GLN A 58 11.18 -3.69 8.36
CA GLN A 58 12.07 -3.76 9.52
C GLN A 58 12.74 -2.41 9.78
N ALA A 59 13.25 -1.76 8.74
CA ALA A 59 13.80 -0.42 8.83
C ALA A 59 12.78 0.59 9.36
N HIS A 60 11.53 0.51 8.89
CA HIS A 60 10.44 1.36 9.32
C HIS A 60 10.09 1.18 10.81
N GLN A 61 9.96 -0.06 11.26
CA GLN A 61 9.70 -0.36 12.68
C GLN A 61 10.80 0.20 13.57
N PHE A 62 12.07 -0.04 13.19
CA PHE A 62 13.21 0.52 13.90
C PHE A 62 13.19 2.06 13.93
N ALA A 63 12.93 2.71 12.80
CA ALA A 63 12.92 4.16 12.70
C ALA A 63 11.77 4.78 13.51
N ILE A 64 10.59 4.15 13.55
CA ILE A 64 9.46 4.63 14.36
C ILE A 64 9.80 4.61 15.85
N SER A 65 10.35 3.51 16.36
CA SER A 65 10.64 3.38 17.78
C SER A 65 11.72 4.35 18.27
N ASN A 66 12.60 4.79 17.36
CA ASN A 66 13.79 5.58 17.69
C ASN A 66 13.72 7.05 17.22
N SER A 67 12.62 7.48 16.59
CA SER A 67 12.45 8.85 16.11
C SER A 67 11.36 9.61 16.87
N LYS A 68 11.54 10.93 16.96
CA LYS A 68 10.54 11.88 17.50
C LYS A 68 10.11 12.92 16.46
N THR A 69 10.87 13.08 15.39
CA THR A 69 10.61 14.04 14.31
C THR A 69 10.71 13.33 12.97
N PHE A 70 9.99 13.86 11.97
CA PHE A 70 10.03 13.30 10.63
C PHE A 70 11.44 13.34 10.00
N ASP A 71 12.25 14.35 10.33
CA ASP A 71 13.63 14.42 9.85
C ASP A 71 14.49 13.30 10.42
N ASN A 72 14.44 13.08 11.75
CA ASN A 72 15.16 11.96 12.37
C ASN A 72 14.66 10.60 11.83
N TYR A 73 13.36 10.46 11.58
CA TYR A 73 12.82 9.28 10.90
C TYR A 73 13.46 9.06 9.51
N LYS A 74 13.61 10.11 8.70
CA LYS A 74 14.29 10.00 7.39
C LYS A 74 15.75 9.58 7.54
N ASP A 75 16.46 10.13 8.51
CA ASP A 75 17.88 9.83 8.74
C ASP A 75 18.07 8.37 9.19
N LEU A 76 17.24 7.88 10.10
CA LEU A 76 17.25 6.48 10.52
C LEU A 76 16.91 5.53 9.37
N MET A 77 15.91 5.87 8.55
CA MET A 77 15.59 5.09 7.34
C MET A 77 16.76 5.08 6.35
N PHE A 78 17.42 6.23 6.16
CA PHE A 78 18.58 6.36 5.30
C PHE A 78 19.76 5.52 5.78
N SER A 79 20.01 5.48 7.10
CA SER A 79 21.04 4.62 7.72
C SER A 79 20.81 3.13 7.47
N LYS A 80 19.56 2.73 7.17
CA LYS A 80 19.17 1.36 6.81
C LYS A 80 19.07 1.13 5.30
N GLY A 81 19.58 2.05 4.48
CA GLY A 81 19.56 1.93 3.02
C GLY A 81 18.22 2.28 2.36
N ILE A 82 17.32 2.97 3.07
CA ILE A 82 16.02 3.39 2.55
C ILE A 82 15.94 4.91 2.43
N ILE A 83 15.78 5.42 1.22
CA ILE A 83 15.57 6.86 0.98
C ILE A 83 14.07 7.17 1.04
N ILE A 84 13.69 8.10 1.91
CA ILE A 84 12.33 8.61 2.00
C ILE A 84 12.17 9.83 1.09
N LYS A 85 11.34 9.71 0.05
CA LYS A 85 11.01 10.80 -0.88
C LYS A 85 9.62 11.37 -0.55
N PRO A 86 9.52 12.54 0.12
CA PRO A 86 8.22 13.13 0.42
C PRO A 86 7.47 13.51 -0.87
N THR A 87 6.16 13.34 -0.85
CA THR A 87 5.24 13.78 -1.90
C THR A 87 4.54 15.03 -1.43
N ILE A 88 4.87 16.16 -2.04
CA ILE A 88 4.42 17.50 -1.67
C ILE A 88 3.43 17.99 -2.72
N ASN A 89 2.32 18.60 -2.28
CA ASN A 89 1.34 19.22 -3.18
C ASN A 89 1.77 20.63 -3.63
N LYS A 90 0.99 21.26 -4.53
CA LYS A 90 1.25 22.63 -5.01
C LYS A 90 1.29 23.69 -3.89
N ASN A 91 0.65 23.43 -2.75
CA ASN A 91 0.56 24.32 -1.60
C ASN A 91 1.69 24.05 -0.57
N ASN A 92 2.74 23.33 -0.97
CA ASN A 92 3.86 22.95 -0.11
C ASN A 92 3.46 22.10 1.13
N GLN A 93 2.41 21.28 1.00
CA GLN A 93 1.94 20.39 2.05
C GLN A 93 2.26 18.93 1.74
N LEU A 94 2.69 18.19 2.75
CA LEU A 94 2.98 16.77 2.69
C LEU A 94 1.68 15.97 2.53
N GLN A 95 1.56 15.24 1.43
CA GLN A 95 0.47 14.31 1.16
C GLN A 95 0.85 12.86 1.49
N GLY A 96 2.14 12.53 1.40
CA GLY A 96 2.64 11.18 1.60
C GLY A 96 4.14 11.12 1.35
N PHE A 97 4.67 9.90 1.21
CA PHE A 97 6.04 9.70 0.82
C PHE A 97 6.21 8.35 0.11
N ARG A 98 7.30 8.25 -0.66
CA ARG A 98 7.78 7.02 -1.26
C ARG A 98 9.04 6.55 -0.55
N MET A 99 9.28 5.24 -0.62
CA MET A 99 10.43 4.57 -0.02
C MET A 99 11.24 3.92 -1.13
N VAL A 100 12.47 4.38 -1.31
CA VAL A 100 13.38 3.87 -2.33
C VAL A 100 14.44 3.03 -1.64
N HIS A 101 14.51 1.75 -2.00
CA HIS A 101 15.55 0.87 -1.52
C HIS A 101 16.83 1.12 -2.34
N GLN A 102 17.92 1.52 -1.69
CA GLN A 102 19.13 1.97 -2.37
C GLN A 102 19.78 0.86 -3.20
N GLN A 103 19.90 -0.34 -2.63
CA GLN A 103 20.64 -1.43 -3.27
C GLN A 103 19.91 -1.98 -4.50
N SER A 104 18.58 -2.11 -4.44
CA SER A 104 17.79 -2.65 -5.55
C SER A 104 17.26 -1.57 -6.50
N GLY A 105 17.34 -0.29 -6.12
CA GLY A 105 16.77 0.83 -6.87
C GLY A 105 15.23 0.84 -6.91
N LEU A 106 14.56 -0.07 -6.22
CA LEU A 106 13.10 -0.17 -6.26
C LEU A 106 12.43 0.96 -5.47
N ASP A 107 11.42 1.56 -6.08
CA ASP A 107 10.65 2.67 -5.51
C ASP A 107 9.21 2.24 -5.22
N PHE A 108 8.86 2.24 -3.94
CA PHE A 108 7.54 1.88 -3.45
C PHE A 108 6.79 3.08 -2.88
N LYS A 109 5.51 3.20 -3.23
CA LYS A 109 4.58 4.02 -2.43
C LYS A 109 4.42 3.37 -1.06
N ALA A 110 4.30 4.17 0.01
CA ALA A 110 4.10 3.64 1.36
C ALA A 110 2.94 2.61 1.45
N SER A 111 1.83 2.87 0.76
CA SER A 111 0.67 1.96 0.72
C SER A 111 0.93 0.62 0.02
N GLN A 112 1.97 0.52 -0.82
CA GLN A 112 2.37 -0.73 -1.47
C GLN A 112 3.20 -1.64 -0.55
N ILE A 113 3.78 -1.07 0.51
CA ILE A 113 4.47 -1.80 1.58
C ILE A 113 3.46 -2.37 2.57
N GLY A 114 2.48 -1.55 2.97
CA GLY A 114 1.34 -1.96 3.77
C GLY A 114 0.46 -0.79 4.22
N LYS A 115 -0.66 -1.08 4.89
CA LYS A 115 -1.62 -0.05 5.34
C LYS A 115 -1.04 0.89 6.40
N ASN A 116 -0.13 0.39 7.25
CA ASN A 116 0.41 1.11 8.41
C ASN A 116 1.83 1.65 8.17
N PHE A 117 2.17 2.04 6.94
CA PHE A 117 3.52 2.51 6.58
C PHE A 117 3.54 3.96 6.09
N GLY A 118 2.38 4.61 6.07
CA GLY A 118 2.22 5.99 5.62
C GLY A 118 2.26 7.02 6.75
N VAL A 119 1.97 8.27 6.39
CA VAL A 119 1.96 9.41 7.32
C VAL A 119 1.04 9.18 8.53
N LYS A 120 -0.12 8.53 8.33
CA LYS A 120 -1.06 8.21 9.42
C LYS A 120 -0.40 7.42 10.55
N ASN A 121 0.38 6.41 10.20
CA ASN A 121 1.04 5.57 11.19
C ASN A 121 2.12 6.32 11.96
N LEU A 122 2.88 7.19 11.27
CA LEU A 122 3.86 8.03 11.94
C LEU A 122 3.20 9.04 12.91
N VAL A 123 2.03 9.59 12.55
CA VAL A 123 1.22 10.45 13.42
C VAL A 123 0.69 9.69 14.65
N GLU A 124 0.19 8.47 14.46
CA GLU A 124 -0.24 7.58 15.56
C GLU A 124 0.91 7.29 16.54
N ASN A 125 2.13 7.14 16.03
CA ASN A 125 3.35 6.96 16.84
C ASN A 125 3.95 8.28 17.35
N GLN A 126 3.19 9.38 17.32
CA GLN A 126 3.55 10.67 17.89
C GLN A 126 4.82 11.30 17.29
N ILE A 127 5.15 10.97 16.05
CA ILE A 127 6.27 11.60 15.34
C ILE A 127 5.84 12.97 14.85
N LYS A 128 6.61 14.01 15.20
CA LYS A 128 6.35 15.39 14.77
C LYS A 128 6.47 15.50 13.26
N MET A 129 5.36 15.91 12.63
CA MET A 129 5.24 16.02 11.17
C MET A 129 5.53 17.43 10.66
N PRO A 130 6.03 17.56 9.41
CA PRO A 130 6.05 18.84 8.71
C PRO A 130 4.62 19.26 8.30
N ASN A 131 4.48 20.36 7.57
CA ASN A 131 3.19 20.85 7.09
C ASN A 131 2.41 19.75 6.33
N LEU A 132 1.30 19.28 6.88
CA LEU A 132 0.48 18.21 6.31
C LEU A 132 -0.62 18.76 5.39
N SER A 133 -1.12 17.97 4.46
CA SER A 133 -2.32 18.33 3.70
C SER A 133 -3.57 18.38 4.61
N PRO A 134 -4.62 19.16 4.28
CA PRO A 134 -5.77 19.36 5.17
C PRO A 134 -6.44 18.06 5.66
N PRO A 135 -6.63 17.02 4.82
CA PRO A 135 -7.18 15.75 5.31
C PRO A 135 -6.30 15.05 6.36
N LEU A 136 -4.98 15.18 6.25
CA LEU A 136 -4.02 14.60 7.18
C LEU A 136 -3.88 15.43 8.46
N GLN A 137 -4.01 16.75 8.37
CA GLN A 137 -4.09 17.63 9.54
C GLN A 137 -5.31 17.28 10.38
N GLN A 138 -6.49 17.16 9.76
CA GLN A 138 -7.72 16.79 10.47
C GLN A 138 -7.59 15.42 11.16
N PHE A 139 -6.95 14.46 10.48
CA PHE A 139 -6.65 13.17 11.07
C PHE A 139 -5.74 13.30 12.30
N ALA A 140 -4.64 14.06 12.22
CA ALA A 140 -3.74 14.29 13.34
C ALA A 140 -4.44 14.94 14.54
N ILE A 141 -5.32 15.91 14.30
CA ILE A 141 -6.13 16.55 15.34
C ILE A 141 -7.07 15.54 16.00
N ASN A 142 -7.71 14.66 15.23
CA ASN A 142 -8.60 13.64 15.77
C ASN A 142 -7.85 12.61 16.63
N VAL A 143 -6.66 12.20 16.20
CA VAL A 143 -5.77 11.32 16.99
C VAL A 143 -5.37 12.00 18.30
N ALA A 144 -4.97 13.28 18.26
CA ALA A 144 -4.62 14.03 19.46
C ALA A 144 -5.79 14.17 20.44
N LYS A 145 -7.00 14.51 19.94
CA LYS A 145 -8.22 14.58 20.76
C LYS A 145 -8.55 13.25 21.42
N PHE A 146 -8.41 12.14 20.70
CA PHE A 146 -8.63 10.80 21.22
C PHE A 146 -7.65 10.47 22.37
N LEU A 147 -6.36 10.76 22.19
CA LEU A 147 -5.33 10.55 23.21
C LEU A 147 -5.57 11.38 24.48
N VAL A 148 -5.94 12.66 24.33
CA VAL A 148 -6.28 13.51 25.49
C VAL A 148 -7.49 12.96 26.24
N ARG A 149 -8.54 12.54 25.51
CA ARG A 149 -9.73 11.95 26.12
C ARG A 149 -9.40 10.65 26.88
N SER A 150 -8.59 9.75 26.31
CA SER A 150 -8.23 8.50 26.97
C SER A 150 -7.43 8.72 28.26
N ILE A 151 -6.56 9.75 28.30
CA ILE A 151 -5.82 10.13 29.51
C ILE A 151 -6.80 10.64 30.58
N SER A 152 -7.73 11.53 30.20
CA SER A 152 -8.70 12.10 31.15
C SER A 152 -9.64 11.07 31.78
N GLN A 153 -9.98 9.99 31.06
CA GLN A 153 -10.83 8.91 31.58
C GLN A 153 -10.06 7.89 32.45
N GLY A 154 -8.76 7.71 32.23
CA GLY A 154 -7.92 6.85 33.07
C GLY A 154 -7.52 7.45 34.42
N ALA A 155 -7.58 8.78 34.55
CA ALA A 155 -7.19 9.50 35.77
C ALA A 155 -8.29 9.56 36.86
N GLY A 156 -9.49 9.01 36.61
CA GLY A 156 -10.62 9.01 37.56
C GLY A 156 -10.80 7.70 38.34
N ILE A 157 -9.84 6.77 38.26
CA ILE A 157 -9.88 5.46 38.93
C ILE A 157 -8.61 5.34 39.77
N GLY A 158 -8.54 6.09 40.86
CA GLY A 158 -7.44 6.12 41.82
C GLY A 158 -7.93 6.56 43.18
#